data_AF-A0A7L7KQ59-F1
#
_entry.id   AF-A0A7L7KQ59-F1
#
_cell.length_a   1.000
_cell.length_b   1.000
_cell.length_c   1.000
_cell.angle_alpha   90.00
_cell.angle_beta   90.00
_cell.angle_gamma   90.00
#
_symmetry.space_group_name_H-M   'P 1'
#
loop_
_entity.id
_entity.type
_entity.pdbx_description
1 polymer ?
#
loop_
_entity_poly.entity_id
_entity_poly.type
_entity_poly.pdbx_seq_one_letter_code
_entity_poly.pdbx_strand_id
1 'polypeptide(L)'
;MHQMDKTPRILTIIGLIFEGIGAPSTLFGAWVMMNFDSFPGISAETMDLTQQDFNEVVELFAWLGDILFVLAIVMGVVFLVNLVLFVKLLQGKYDEESAKKVYLYQAIWGGINVLFNQVTAIMYLISGVSGYSGHREERNIRDGI
;
A
#
# COMPACT_ATOMS: atom_id res chain seq x y z
N MET A 1 -9.15 -35.61 -7.21
CA MET A 1 -9.16 -34.14 -7.30
C MET A 1 -9.63 -33.60 -5.97
N HIS A 2 -8.88 -32.67 -5.38
CA HIS A 2 -9.18 -32.11 -4.07
C HIS A 2 -10.41 -31.19 -4.15
N GLN A 3 -11.33 -31.29 -3.20
CA GLN A 3 -12.44 -30.34 -3.06
C GLN A 3 -12.29 -29.56 -1.76
N MET A 4 -12.25 -28.24 -1.91
CA MET A 4 -12.15 -27.32 -0.79
C MET A 4 -13.45 -27.25 0.00
N ASP A 5 -13.37 -27.36 1.33
CA ASP A 5 -14.50 -27.24 2.24
C ASP A 5 -15.15 -25.84 2.17
N LYS A 6 -16.43 -25.76 2.60
CA LYS A 6 -17.25 -24.54 2.47
C LYS A 6 -16.63 -23.31 3.14
N THR A 7 -16.15 -23.43 4.37
CA THR A 7 -15.62 -22.29 5.15
C THR A 7 -14.32 -21.75 4.55
N PRO A 8 -13.28 -22.58 4.30
CA PRO A 8 -12.06 -22.12 3.62
C PRO A 8 -12.35 -21.48 2.26
N ARG A 9 -13.28 -22.07 1.48
CA ARG A 9 -13.69 -21.57 0.17
C ARG A 9 -14.21 -20.13 0.25
N ILE A 10 -15.13 -19.87 1.18
CA ILE A 10 -15.70 -18.52 1.40
C ILE A 10 -14.60 -17.54 1.79
N LEU A 11 -13.73 -17.90 2.74
CA LEU A 11 -12.63 -17.03 3.17
C LEU A 11 -11.66 -16.67 2.04
N THR A 12 -11.37 -17.63 1.17
CA THR A 12 -10.48 -17.44 0.02
C THR A 12 -11.09 -16.52 -1.02
N ILE A 13 -12.39 -16.65 -1.29
CA ILE A 13 -13.12 -15.75 -2.18
C ILE A 13 -13.11 -14.32 -1.62
N ILE A 14 -13.42 -14.17 -0.33
CA ILE A 14 -13.40 -12.86 0.33
C ILE A 14 -12.00 -12.24 0.26
N GLY A 15 -10.95 -13.02 0.57
CA GLY A 15 -9.56 -12.56 0.49
C GLY A 15 -9.18 -12.07 -0.91
N LEU A 16 -9.53 -12.83 -1.96
CA LEU A 16 -9.31 -12.42 -3.35
C LEU A 16 -10.04 -11.13 -3.72
N ILE A 17 -11.27 -10.93 -3.23
CA ILE A 17 -12.01 -9.68 -3.46
C ILE A 17 -11.26 -8.49 -2.85
N PHE A 18 -10.81 -8.63 -1.60
CA PHE A 18 -10.04 -7.57 -0.93
C PHE A 18 -8.72 -7.26 -1.65
N GLU A 19 -7.97 -8.28 -2.08
CA GLU A 19 -6.75 -8.07 -2.87
C GLU A 19 -7.04 -7.39 -4.22
N GLY A 20 -8.14 -7.81 -4.87
CA GLY A 20 -8.59 -7.25 -6.14
C GLY A 20 -9.05 -5.80 -6.04
N ILE A 21 -9.54 -5.36 -4.87
CA ILE A 21 -9.82 -3.93 -4.59
C ILE A 21 -8.54 -3.19 -4.18
N GLY A 22 -7.66 -3.86 -3.42
CA GLY A 22 -6.44 -3.27 -2.87
C GLY A 22 -5.50 -2.73 -3.94
N ALA A 23 -5.14 -3.55 -4.95
CA ALA A 23 -4.19 -3.13 -5.98
C ALA A 23 -4.68 -1.92 -6.82
N PRO A 24 -5.94 -1.88 -7.33
CA PRO A 24 -6.48 -0.68 -7.97
C PRO A 24 -6.57 0.54 -7.04
N SER A 25 -6.89 0.33 -5.76
CA SER A 25 -6.95 1.44 -4.79
C SER A 25 -5.57 2.04 -4.54
N THR A 26 -4.51 1.22 -4.44
CA THR A 26 -3.14 1.71 -4.32
C THR A 26 -2.70 2.46 -5.59
N LEU A 27 -3.07 1.94 -6.78
CA LEU A 27 -2.80 2.60 -8.05
C LEU A 27 -3.50 3.96 -8.14
N PHE A 28 -4.76 4.05 -7.70
CA PHE A 28 -5.49 5.31 -7.63
C PHE A 28 -4.86 6.29 -6.64
N GLY A 29 -4.47 5.83 -5.45
CA GLY A 29 -3.78 6.67 -4.47
C GLY A 29 -2.46 7.23 -4.99
N ALA A 30 -1.68 6.41 -5.70
CA ALA A 30 -0.46 6.83 -6.39
C ALA A 30 -0.74 7.94 -7.41
N TRP A 31 -1.78 7.76 -8.24
CA TRP A 31 -2.20 8.77 -9.21
C TRP A 31 -2.60 10.09 -8.55
N VAL A 32 -3.39 10.05 -7.46
CA VAL A 32 -3.76 11.25 -6.69
C VAL A 32 -2.52 11.98 -6.18
N MET A 33 -1.55 11.27 -5.61
CA MET A 33 -0.33 11.90 -5.09
C MET A 33 0.55 12.52 -6.19
N MET A 34 0.69 11.85 -7.34
CA MET A 34 1.43 12.37 -8.50
C MET A 34 0.78 13.60 -9.16
N ASN A 35 -0.51 13.81 -8.96
CA ASN A 35 -1.27 14.90 -9.57
C ASN A 35 -1.79 15.88 -8.51
N PHE A 36 -1.15 15.93 -7.34
CA PHE A 36 -1.63 16.67 -6.17
C PHE A 36 -1.85 18.17 -6.47
N ASP A 37 -0.92 18.79 -7.19
CA ASP A 37 -0.98 20.21 -7.58
C ASP A 37 -2.03 20.53 -8.65
N SER A 38 -2.54 19.51 -9.34
CA SER A 38 -3.51 19.65 -10.42
C SER A 38 -4.96 19.67 -9.92
N PHE A 39 -5.18 19.42 -8.63
CA PHE A 39 -6.51 19.45 -8.03
C PHE A 39 -7.01 20.89 -7.81
N PRO A 40 -8.28 21.18 -8.10
CA PRO A 40 -8.84 22.51 -7.90
C PRO A 40 -8.77 22.93 -6.43
N GLY A 41 -8.24 24.12 -6.18
CA GLY A 41 -8.06 24.66 -4.83
C GLY A 41 -6.76 24.25 -4.14
N ILE A 42 -5.88 23.51 -4.81
CA ILE A 42 -4.52 23.23 -4.31
C ILE A 42 -3.54 24.22 -4.94
N SER A 43 -2.98 25.09 -4.10
CA SER A 43 -2.00 26.11 -4.48
C SER A 43 -1.26 26.60 -3.23
N ALA A 44 -0.14 27.30 -3.42
CA ALA A 44 0.59 27.91 -2.31
C ALA A 44 -0.28 28.90 -1.52
N GLU A 45 -1.06 29.73 -2.20
CA GLU A 45 -1.94 30.73 -1.59
C GLU A 45 -3.08 30.09 -0.78
N THR A 46 -3.72 29.05 -1.32
CA THR A 46 -4.81 28.36 -0.63
C THR A 46 -4.34 27.50 0.54
N MET A 47 -3.05 27.16 0.57
CA MET A 47 -2.43 26.39 1.64
C MET A 47 -1.65 27.24 2.65
N ASP A 48 -1.62 28.56 2.49
CA ASP A 48 -0.85 29.52 3.32
C ASP A 48 0.65 29.15 3.40
N LEU A 49 1.20 28.75 2.26
CA LEU A 49 2.60 28.36 2.12
C LEU A 49 3.33 29.38 1.27
N THR A 50 4.63 29.55 1.53
CA THR A 50 5.46 30.18 0.50
C THR A 50 5.41 29.32 -0.75
N GLN A 51 5.57 29.94 -1.93
CA GLN A 51 5.60 29.18 -3.17
C GLN A 51 6.71 28.11 -3.16
N GLN A 52 7.80 28.40 -2.45
CA GLN A 52 8.91 27.46 -2.27
C GLN A 52 8.47 26.23 -1.46
N ASP A 53 7.91 26.44 -0.27
CA ASP A 53 7.50 25.35 0.61
C ASP A 53 6.41 24.49 -0.07
N PHE A 54 5.46 25.13 -0.76
CA PHE A 54 4.44 24.44 -1.54
C PHE A 54 5.04 23.51 -2.60
N ASN A 55 6.04 23.98 -3.36
CA ASN A 55 6.72 23.16 -4.34
C ASN A 55 7.43 21.96 -3.70
N GLU A 56 8.03 22.12 -2.51
CA GLU A 56 8.68 21.03 -1.76
C GLU A 56 7.67 19.95 -1.35
N VAL A 57 6.45 20.34 -0.96
CA VAL A 57 5.37 19.39 -0.64
C VAL A 57 4.89 18.67 -1.89
N VAL A 58 4.66 19.39 -2.99
CA VAL A 58 4.21 18.80 -4.25
C VAL A 58 5.24 17.78 -4.76
N GLU A 59 6.53 18.11 -4.70
CA GLU A 59 7.62 17.21 -5.09
C GLU A 59 7.68 15.95 -4.20
N LEU A 60 7.53 16.12 -2.87
CA LEU A 60 7.45 14.99 -1.93
C LEU A 60 6.26 14.07 -2.24
N PHE A 61 5.10 14.65 -2.53
CA PHE A 61 3.89 13.90 -2.86
C PHE A 61 4.04 13.17 -4.19
N ALA A 62 4.61 13.80 -5.22
CA ALA A 62 4.87 13.15 -6.50
C ALA A 62 5.81 11.95 -6.32
N TRP A 63 6.90 12.11 -5.57
CA TRP A 63 7.85 11.05 -5.26
C TRP A 63 7.22 9.88 -4.50
N LEU A 64 6.39 10.16 -3.49
CA LEU A 64 5.64 9.13 -2.77
C LEU A 64 4.63 8.41 -3.70
N GLY A 65 4.02 9.17 -4.61
CA GLY A 65 3.15 8.64 -5.64
C GLY A 65 3.85 7.63 -6.55
N ASP A 66 5.07 7.92 -7.01
CA ASP A 66 5.87 6.98 -7.82
C ASP A 66 6.18 5.68 -7.06
N ILE A 67 6.52 5.76 -5.77
CA ILE A 67 6.75 4.58 -4.93
C ILE A 67 5.49 3.72 -4.84
N LEU A 68 4.35 4.36 -4.58
CA LEU A 68 3.06 3.66 -4.49
C LEU A 68 2.64 3.06 -5.83
N PHE A 69 2.98 3.70 -6.96
CA PHE A 69 2.71 3.17 -8.29
C PHE A 69 3.46 1.87 -8.54
N VAL A 70 4.76 1.82 -8.23
CA VAL A 70 5.56 0.59 -8.33
C VAL A 70 5.01 -0.49 -7.40
N LEU A 71 4.66 -0.14 -6.15
CA LEU A 71 4.05 -1.07 -5.22
C LEU A 71 2.71 -1.62 -5.74
N ALA A 72 1.89 -0.78 -6.36
CA ALA A 72 0.62 -1.19 -6.96
C ALA A 72 0.83 -2.20 -8.11
N ILE A 73 1.86 -2.03 -8.95
CA ILE A 73 2.21 -3.01 -9.99
C ILE A 73 2.61 -4.35 -9.36
N VAL A 74 3.48 -4.33 -8.34
CA VAL A 74 3.90 -5.56 -7.64
C VAL A 74 2.70 -6.27 -7.01
N MET A 75 1.86 -5.53 -6.29
CA MET A 75 0.62 -6.05 -5.71
C MET A 75 -0.32 -6.59 -6.78
N GLY A 76 -0.40 -5.94 -7.94
CA GLY A 76 -1.18 -6.39 -9.08
C GLY A 76 -0.68 -7.74 -9.64
N VAL A 77 0.63 -7.91 -9.80
CA VAL A 77 1.20 -9.20 -10.23
C VAL A 77 0.95 -10.30 -9.21
N VAL A 78 1.15 -10.02 -7.92
CA VAL A 78 0.88 -11.00 -6.84
C VAL A 78 -0.60 -11.37 -6.81
N PHE A 79 -1.49 -10.39 -6.94
CA PHE A 79 -2.92 -10.62 -7.06
C PHE A 79 -3.26 -11.53 -8.24
N LEU A 80 -2.65 -11.34 -9.42
CA LEU A 80 -2.87 -12.22 -10.57
C LEU A 80 -2.40 -13.66 -10.30
N VAL A 81 -1.25 -13.83 -9.63
CA VAL A 81 -0.77 -15.16 -9.19
C VAL A 81 -1.78 -15.80 -8.24
N ASN A 82 -2.22 -15.07 -7.21
CA ASN A 82 -3.21 -15.52 -6.24
C ASN A 82 -4.53 -15.87 -6.92
N LEU A 83 -4.99 -15.04 -7.84
CA LEU A 83 -6.20 -15.28 -8.61
C LEU A 83 -6.11 -16.60 -9.37
N VAL A 84 -5.01 -16.85 -10.09
CA VAL A 84 -4.85 -18.11 -10.84
C VAL A 84 -4.76 -19.31 -9.90
N LEU A 85 -3.94 -19.25 -8.85
CA LEU A 85 -3.74 -20.36 -7.91
C LEU A 85 -5.01 -20.67 -7.12
N PHE A 86 -5.63 -19.66 -6.54
CA PHE A 86 -6.80 -19.84 -5.68
C PHE A 86 -8.05 -20.17 -6.49
N VAL A 87 -8.25 -19.60 -7.69
CA VAL A 87 -9.38 -20.02 -8.55
C VAL A 87 -9.24 -21.48 -8.96
N LYS A 88 -8.03 -21.94 -9.32
CA LYS A 88 -7.81 -23.37 -9.61
C LYS A 88 -8.06 -24.25 -8.38
N LEU A 89 -7.68 -23.80 -7.19
CA LEU A 89 -7.96 -24.49 -5.92
C LEU A 89 -9.46 -24.57 -5.62
N LEU A 90 -10.19 -23.46 -5.77
CA LEU A 90 -11.64 -23.36 -5.57
C LEU A 90 -12.42 -24.25 -6.55
N GLN A 91 -11.93 -24.39 -7.78
CA GLN A 91 -12.48 -25.28 -8.82
C GLN A 91 -12.09 -26.75 -8.62
N GLY A 92 -11.26 -27.08 -7.63
CA GLY A 92 -10.80 -28.43 -7.36
C GLY A 92 -9.87 -29.00 -8.43
N LYS A 93 -9.19 -28.14 -9.20
CA LYS A 93 -8.31 -28.55 -10.31
C LYS A 93 -6.97 -29.16 -9.85
N TYR A 94 -6.67 -29.10 -8.55
CA TYR A 94 -5.47 -29.68 -7.97
C TYR A 94 -5.70 -31.09 -7.44
N ASP A 95 -4.63 -31.89 -7.46
CA ASP A 95 -4.55 -33.09 -6.63
C ASP A 95 -4.29 -32.72 -5.16
N GLU A 96 -4.35 -33.72 -4.28
CA GLU A 96 -4.26 -33.50 -2.83
C GLU A 96 -2.91 -32.91 -2.41
N GLU A 97 -1.83 -33.33 -3.05
CA GLU A 97 -0.48 -32.85 -2.74
C GLU A 97 -0.27 -31.40 -3.19
N SER A 98 -0.70 -31.05 -4.40
CA SER A 98 -0.62 -29.68 -4.91
C SER A 98 -1.55 -28.76 -4.13
N ALA A 99 -2.74 -29.21 -3.76
CA ALA A 99 -3.68 -28.43 -2.95
C ALA A 99 -3.06 -28.05 -1.61
N LYS A 100 -2.39 -28.99 -0.92
CA LYS A 100 -1.66 -28.71 0.34
C LYS A 100 -0.60 -27.63 0.18
N LYS A 101 0.14 -27.64 -0.94
CA LYS A 101 1.15 -26.61 -1.24
C LYS A 101 0.49 -25.23 -1.43
N VAL A 102 -0.65 -25.17 -2.13
CA VAL A 102 -1.38 -23.91 -2.31
C VAL A 102 -1.99 -23.41 -0.99
N TYR A 103 -2.50 -24.29 -0.13
CA TYR A 103 -2.96 -23.90 1.21
C TYR A 103 -1.84 -23.34 2.08
N LEU A 104 -0.67 -23.98 2.06
CA LEU A 104 0.50 -23.47 2.78
C LEU A 104 0.92 -22.10 2.26
N TYR A 105 0.95 -21.93 0.92
CA TYR A 105 1.21 -20.64 0.31
C TYR A 105 0.17 -19.59 0.76
N GLN A 106 -1.11 -19.92 0.76
CA GLN A 106 -2.18 -19.03 1.22
C GLN A 106 -2.01 -18.63 2.70
N ALA A 107 -1.58 -19.55 3.56
CA ALA A 107 -1.30 -19.26 4.97
C ALA A 107 -0.08 -18.35 5.14
N ILE A 108 1.01 -18.61 4.41
CA ILE A 108 2.22 -17.77 4.41
C ILE A 108 1.88 -16.38 3.91
N TRP A 109 1.19 -16.28 2.77
CA TRP A 109 0.79 -15.00 2.19
C TRP A 109 -0.18 -14.24 3.09
N GLY A 110 -1.15 -14.93 3.69
CA GLY A 110 -2.02 -14.36 4.71
C GLY A 110 -1.22 -13.82 5.91
N GLY A 111 -0.21 -14.56 6.37
CA GLY A 111 0.72 -14.10 7.40
C GLY A 111 1.53 -12.87 6.98
N ILE A 112 2.04 -12.84 5.74
CA ILE A 112 2.74 -11.68 5.17
C ILE A 112 1.82 -10.47 5.13
N ASN A 113 0.57 -10.62 4.67
CA ASN A 113 -0.41 -9.53 4.64
C ASN A 113 -0.79 -9.03 6.03
N VAL A 114 -0.84 -9.89 7.04
CA VAL A 114 -1.03 -9.46 8.44
C VAL A 114 0.13 -8.58 8.91
N LEU A 115 1.35 -8.77 8.38
CA LEU A 115 2.53 -7.95 8.68
C LEU A 115 2.62 -6.68 7.80
N PHE A 116 2.14 -6.76 6.57
CA PHE A 116 2.15 -5.67 5.59
C PHE A 116 0.83 -4.92 5.63
N ASN A 117 0.77 -3.96 6.55
CA ASN A 117 -0.23 -2.92 6.48
C ASN A 117 0.44 -1.73 5.77
N GLN A 118 -0.30 -0.91 5.03
CA GLN A 118 0.12 0.43 4.55
C GLN A 118 0.63 1.37 5.69
N VAL A 119 0.77 0.85 6.91
CA VAL A 119 1.35 1.37 8.14
C VAL A 119 2.78 1.90 8.01
N THR A 120 3.64 1.36 7.14
CA THR A 120 4.91 2.08 6.84
C THR A 120 4.67 3.26 5.88
N ALA A 121 3.73 3.16 4.93
CA ALA A 121 3.35 4.26 4.04
C ALA A 121 2.84 5.49 4.82
N ILE A 122 2.37 5.26 6.04
CA ILE A 122 1.86 6.23 7.00
C ILE A 122 2.98 6.79 7.89
N MET A 123 4.01 6.01 8.25
CA MET A 123 5.05 6.48 9.18
C MET A 123 5.95 7.59 8.61
N TYR A 124 6.01 7.77 7.29
CA TYR A 124 6.91 8.75 6.65
C TYR A 124 6.24 9.92 5.97
N LEU A 125 4.97 9.81 5.57
CA LEU A 125 4.14 11.01 5.40
C LEU A 125 4.18 11.86 6.69
N ILE A 126 4.19 11.19 7.84
CA ILE A 126 4.31 11.74 9.20
C ILE A 126 5.67 12.38 9.50
N SER A 127 6.78 11.81 9.04
CA SER A 127 8.10 12.49 9.15
C SER A 127 8.18 13.73 8.25
N GLY A 128 7.55 13.67 7.06
CA GLY A 128 7.72 14.65 5.99
C GLY A 128 7.03 15.99 6.23
N VAL A 129 5.84 15.99 6.83
CA VAL A 129 5.14 17.24 7.18
C VAL A 129 5.64 17.82 8.52
N SER A 130 6.21 16.99 9.39
CA SER A 130 6.71 17.40 10.71
C SER A 130 7.96 18.29 10.64
N GLY A 131 8.90 17.99 9.73
CA GLY A 131 10.06 18.87 9.50
C GLY A 131 9.71 20.18 8.76
N TYR A 132 8.68 20.12 7.92
CA TYR A 132 8.22 21.20 7.04
C TYR A 132 7.68 22.45 7.77
N SER A 133 7.29 22.34 9.05
CA SER A 133 6.80 23.46 9.88
C SER A 133 7.87 24.12 10.78
N GLY A 134 9.14 23.70 10.69
CA GLY A 134 10.26 24.33 11.41
C GLY A 134 10.50 23.89 12.86
N HIS A 135 9.96 22.76 13.32
CA HIS A 135 10.24 22.21 14.66
C HIS A 135 11.70 21.73 14.79
N ARG A 136 12.62 22.64 15.13
CA ARG A 136 13.95 22.24 15.64
C ARG A 136 13.81 21.76 17.08
N GLU A 137 14.41 20.63 17.41
CA GLU A 137 14.53 20.20 18.82
C GLU A 137 15.26 21.31 19.61
N GLU A 138 14.64 21.80 20.70
CA GLU A 138 15.33 22.62 21.69
C GLU A 138 16.44 21.78 22.32
N ARG A 139 17.64 21.85 21.74
CA ARG A 139 18.82 21.37 22.43
C ARG A 139 19.04 22.34 23.58
N ASN A 140 18.84 21.88 24.81
CA ASN A 140 19.51 22.45 25.98
C ASN A 140 21.02 22.20 25.82
N ILE A 141 21.64 22.90 24.87
CA ILE A 141 23.08 23.09 24.87
C ILE A 141 23.28 24.05 26.02
N ARG A 142 23.83 23.54 27.12
CA ARG A 142 24.41 24.38 28.15
C ARG A 142 25.47 25.23 27.45
N ASP A 143 25.09 26.45 27.06
CA ASP A 143 26.03 27.44 26.55
C ASP A 143 27.12 27.56 27.60
N GLY A 144 28.33 27.22 27.20
CA GLY A 144 29.44 27.06 28.12
C GLY A 144 29.70 28.36 28.86
N ILE A 145 29.33 28.37 30.15
CA ILE A 145 30.21 28.51 31.33
C ILE A 145 29.61 27.61 32.44
#